data_AF-A0A4D7CBQ2-F1
#
_entry.id   AF-A0A4D7CBQ2-F1
#
_cell.length_a   1.000
_cell.length_b   1.000
_cell.length_c   1.000
_cell.angle_alpha   90.00
_cell.angle_beta   90.00
_cell.angle_gamma   90.00
#
_symmetry.space_group_name_H-M   'P 1'
#
loop_
_entity.id
_entity.type
_entity.pdbx_description
1 polymer ?
#
loop_
_entity_poly.entity_id
_entity_poly.type
_entity_poly.pdbx_seq_one_letter_code
_entity_poly.pdbx_strand_id
1 'polypeptide(L)' 'MEYSAPQRRTAVLETPTDGFTTVNLSALYRPFADDPRVSLNVAANNIADVTARRHASFLKDYAPLAGRDIRVNLRFEW' A
#
# COMPACT_ATOMS: atom_id res chain seq x y z
N MET A 1 -3.84 5.35 -5.53
CA MET A 1 -4.04 6.26 -4.38
C MET A 1 -5.17 5.70 -3.55
N GLU A 2 -5.01 5.62 -2.24
CA GLU A 2 -6.06 5.25 -1.30
C GLU A 2 -6.28 6.42 -0.34
N TYR A 3 -7.54 6.74 -0.07
CA TYR A 3 -7.93 7.76 0.89
C TYR A 3 -8.91 7.17 1.88
N SER A 4 -8.71 7.46 3.16
CA SER A 4 -9.62 7.13 4.24
C SER A 4 -9.93 8.38 5.04
N ALA A 5 -11.21 8.74 5.14
CA ALA A 5 -11.66 9.86 5.95
C ALA A 5 -11.53 9.52 7.45
N PRO A 6 -11.33 10.52 8.32
CA PRO A 6 -11.28 10.31 9.77
C PRO A 6 -12.60 9.75 10.29
N GLN A 7 -12.52 8.82 11.25
CA GLN A 7 -13.68 8.28 11.96
C GLN A 7 -13.67 8.75 13.42
N ARG A 8 -14.68 9.54 13.76
CA ARG A 8 -14.85 10.16 15.08
C ARG A 8 -16.14 9.75 15.80
N ARG A 9 -17.02 9.01 15.12
CA ARG A 9 -18.25 8.47 15.71
C ARG A 9 -17.95 7.10 16.31
N THR A 10 -17.48 7.10 17.55
CA THR A 10 -17.03 5.91 18.28
C THR A 10 -18.07 5.41 19.27
N ALA A 11 -18.11 4.11 19.49
CA ALA A 11 -18.80 3.51 20.63
C ALA A 11 -18.01 3.74 21.95
N VAL A 12 -18.61 3.40 23.09
CA VAL A 12 -18.06 3.68 24.44
C VAL A 12 -16.66 3.09 24.69
N LEU A 13 -16.26 2.04 23.97
CA LEU A 13 -14.95 1.39 24.09
C LEU A 13 -14.08 1.52 22.83
N GLU A 14 -14.39 2.45 21.94
CA GLU A 14 -13.62 2.70 20.72
C GLU A 14 -12.86 4.03 20.79
N THR A 15 -11.63 4.04 20.29
CA THR A 15 -10.81 5.25 20.13
C THR A 15 -11.02 5.89 18.76
N PRO A 16 -11.07 7.24 18.65
CA PRO A 16 -11.11 7.93 17.36
C PRO A 16 -9.96 7.50 16.45
N THR A 17 -10.13 7.56 15.14
CA THR A 17 -9.06 7.23 14.19
C THR A 17 -8.94 8.30 13.13
N ASP A 18 -7.73 8.83 13.00
CA ASP A 18 -7.43 9.84 12.01
C ASP A 18 -7.51 9.28 10.59
N GLY A 19 -7.84 10.17 9.66
CA GLY A 19 -7.83 9.85 8.24
C GLY A 19 -6.39 9.71 7.74
N PHE A 20 -6.23 8.97 6.65
CA PHE A 20 -4.93 8.81 6.00
C PHE A 20 -5.09 8.77 4.48
N THR A 21 -4.02 9.14 3.80
CA THR A 21 -3.91 9.02 2.35
C THR A 21 -2.62 8.29 2.03
N THR A 22 -2.71 7.19 1.27
CA THR A 22 -1.52 6.51 0.73
C THR A 22 -1.44 6.70 -0.78
N VAL A 23 -0.22 6.81 -1.27
CA VAL A 23 0.08 6.88 -2.71
C VAL A 23 0.89 5.65 -3.08
N ASN A 24 0.41 4.93 -4.09
CA ASN A 24 1.02 3.70 -4.60
C ASN A 24 1.28 3.90 -6.09
N LEU A 25 2.42 3.41 -6.57
CA LEU A 25 2.88 3.47 -7.95
C LEU A 25 3.34 2.08 -8.39
N SER A 26 3.04 1.71 -9.63
CA SER A 26 3.58 0.51 -10.25
C SER A 26 3.97 0.78 -11.69
N ALA A 27 5.15 0.30 -12.08
CA ALA A 27 5.65 0.34 -13.44
C ALA A 27 6.01 -1.08 -13.89
N LEU A 28 5.66 -1.40 -15.13
CA LEU A 28 6.01 -2.67 -15.76
C LEU A 28 6.70 -2.35 -17.08
N TYR A 29 7.92 -2.86 -17.22
CA TYR A 29 8.74 -2.70 -18.40
C TYR A 29 9.00 -4.06 -19.04
N ARG A 30 8.70 -4.15 -20.33
CA ARG A 30 9.02 -5.30 -21.18
C ARG A 30 9.95 -4.81 -22.28
N PRO A 31 11.26 -5.12 -22.21
CA PRO A 31 12.23 -4.60 -23.17
C PRO A 31 12.02 -5.14 -24.58
N PHE A 32 11.47 -6.35 -24.72
CA PHE A 32 11.21 -7.00 -25.98
C PHE A 32 9.70 -7.10 -26.19
N ALA A 33 9.17 -6.42 -27.23
CA ALA A 33 7.73 -6.37 -27.49
C ALA A 33 7.17 -7.74 -27.93
N ASP A 34 7.95 -8.49 -28.71
CA ASP A 34 7.56 -9.78 -29.28
C ASP A 34 7.94 -10.98 -28.39
N ASP A 35 8.62 -10.73 -27.27
CA ASP A 35 9.16 -11.75 -26.40
C ASP A 35 8.90 -11.44 -24.91
N PRO A 36 7.87 -12.05 -24.29
CA PRO A 36 7.51 -11.81 -22.90
C PRO A 36 8.45 -12.49 -21.90
N ARG A 37 9.46 -13.23 -22.36
CA ARG A 37 10.39 -13.99 -21.49
C ARG A 37 11.17 -13.11 -20.53
N VAL A 38 11.29 -11.81 -20.80
CA VAL A 38 11.96 -10.85 -19.92
C VAL A 38 11.00 -9.74 -19.49
N SER A 39 10.83 -9.56 -18.18
CA SER A 39 10.10 -8.41 -17.65
C SER A 39 10.69 -7.86 -16.36
N LEU A 40 10.61 -6.54 -16.22
CA LEU A 40 10.98 -5.79 -15.02
C LEU A 40 9.72 -5.13 -14.47
N ASN A 41 9.35 -5.48 -13.23
CA ASN A 41 8.26 -4.83 -12.51
C ASN A 41 8.83 -4.06 -11.33
N VAL A 42 8.42 -2.80 -11.18
CA VAL A 42 8.72 -1.97 -10.02
C VAL A 42 7.39 -1.57 -9.39
N ALA A 43 7.23 -1.82 -8.10
CA ALA A 43 6.08 -1.39 -7.32
C ALA A 43 6.56 -0.61 -6.10
N ALA A 44 5.92 0.52 -5.81
CA ALA A 44 6.16 1.33 -4.64
C ALA A 44 4.82 1.62 -3.97
N ASN A 45 4.58 1.03 -2.80
CA ASN A 45 3.38 1.17 -2.00
C ASN A 45 3.66 2.10 -0.81
N ASN A 46 2.68 2.93 -0.47
CA ASN A 46 2.78 3.93 0.58
C ASN A 46 4.05 4.79 0.46
N ILE A 47 4.24 5.40 -0.70
CA ILE A 47 5.47 6.14 -1.06
C ILE A 47 5.75 7.28 -0.06
N ALA A 48 4.70 7.89 0.49
CA ALA A 48 4.77 8.95 1.48
C ALA A 48 4.97 8.47 2.93
N ASP A 49 5.11 7.15 3.16
CA ASP A 49 5.39 6.54 4.47
C ASP A 49 4.36 6.88 5.57
N VAL A 50 3.09 6.94 5.18
CA VAL A 50 2.02 7.31 6.10
C VAL A 50 1.73 6.14 7.02
N THR A 51 1.80 6.36 8.34
CA THR A 51 1.36 5.37 9.33
C THR A 51 -0.17 5.34 9.35
N ALA A 52 -0.75 4.42 8.60
CA ALA A 52 -2.19 4.31 8.44
C ALA A 52 -2.82 3.29 9.41
N ARG A 53 -4.02 3.58 9.92
CA ARG A 53 -4.80 2.67 10.78
C ARG A 53 -6.21 2.54 10.23
N ARG A 54 -6.72 1.31 10.09
CA ARG A 54 -8.11 1.08 9.72
C ARG A 54 -8.99 1.07 10.97
N HIS A 55 -9.98 1.95 11.01
CA HIS A 55 -10.90 2.02 12.15
C HIS A 55 -11.67 0.72 12.39
N ALA A 56 -12.00 -0.03 11.33
CA ALA A 56 -12.69 -1.32 11.41
C ALA A 56 -11.81 -2.48 11.97
N SER A 57 -10.51 -2.25 12.22
CA SER A 57 -9.63 -3.28 12.78
C SER A 57 -9.67 -3.24 14.31
N PHE A 58 -10.02 -4.37 14.93
CA PHE A 58 -9.96 -4.52 16.40
C PHE A 58 -8.54 -4.39 16.97
N LEU A 59 -7.51 -4.59 16.13
CA LEU A 59 -6.10 -4.45 16.51
C LEU A 59 -5.51 -3.11 16.05
N LYS A 60 -6.32 -2.13 15.64
CA LYS A 60 -5.83 -0.84 15.10
C LYS A 60 -4.88 -0.08 16.04
N ASP A 61 -5.04 -0.28 17.35
CA ASP A 61 -4.22 0.37 18.37
C ASP A 61 -2.86 -0.34 18.56
N TYR A 62 -2.72 -1.58 18.07
CA TYR A 62 -1.52 -2.40 18.20
C TYR A 62 -0.78 -2.63 16.88
N ALA A 63 -1.49 -2.73 15.77
CA ALA A 63 -0.95 -3.05 14.45
C ALA A 63 -1.36 -1.99 13.42
N PRO A 64 -0.46 -1.06 13.06
CA PRO A 64 -0.70 -0.19 11.91
C PRO A 64 -0.68 -0.99 10.59
N LEU A 65 -1.23 -0.41 9.53
CA LEU A 65 -1.08 -0.93 8.17
C LEU A 65 0.40 -0.97 7.77
N ALA A 66 0.71 -1.78 6.75
CA ALA A 66 2.05 -1.84 6.18
C ALA A 66 2.54 -0.43 5.80
N GLY A 67 3.75 -0.10 6.26
CA GLY A 67 4.44 1.15 5.93
C GLY A 67 4.87 1.21 4.46
N ARG A 68 5.90 1.99 4.17
CA ARG A 68 6.47 2.04 2.82
C ARG A 68 7.05 0.68 2.39
N ASP A 69 6.62 0.20 1.23
CA ASP A 69 7.11 -1.03 0.60
C ASP A 69 7.54 -0.71 -0.84
N ILE A 70 8.79 -1.04 -1.19
CA ILE A 70 9.32 -0.88 -2.54
C ILE A 70 9.81 -2.25 -3.01
N ARG A 71 9.29 -2.71 -4.14
CA ARG A 71 9.59 -4.01 -4.71
C ARG A 71 10.06 -3.88 -6.14
N VAL A 72 11.14 -4.59 -6.44
CA VAL A 72 11.65 -4.76 -7.80
C VAL A 72 11.65 -6.25 -8.10
N ASN A 73 10.96 -6.65 -9.16
CA ASN A 73 10.92 -8.03 -9.62
C ASN A 73 11.47 -8.11 -11.05
N LEU A 74 12.44 -8.99 -11.24
CA LEU A 74 12.93 -9.39 -12.55
C LEU A 74 12.44 -10.81 -12.83
N ARG A 75 11.83 -11.01 -13.99
CA ARG A 75 11.38 -12.33 -14.47
C ARG A 75 12.12 -12.68 -15.74
N PHE A 76 12.63 -13.89 -15.77
CA PHE A 76 13.27 -14.53 -16.92
C PHE A 76 12.64 -15.92 -17.09
N GLU A 77 12.19 -16.23 -18.29
CA GLU A 77 11.67 -17.55 -18.69
C GLU A 77 12.56 -18.07 -19.82
N TRP A 78 13.15 -19.25 -19.63
CA TRP A 78 14.10 -19.90 -20.56
C TRP A 78 13.49 -21.12 -21.22
#